data_AF-A0A5J9VMU9-F1
#
_entry.id   AF-A0A5J9VMU9-F1
#
_cell.length_a   1.000
_cell.length_b   1.000
_cell.length_c   1.000
_cell.angle_alpha   90.00
_cell.angle_beta   90.00
_cell.angle_gamma   90.00
#
_symmetry.space_group_name_H-M   'P 1'
#
loop_
_entity.id
_entity.type
_entity.pdbx_description
1 polymer ?
#
loop_
_entity_poly.entity_id
_entity_poly.type
_entity_poly.pdbx_seq_one_letter_code
_entity_poly.pdbx_strand_id
1 'polypeptide(L)'
;MEALESRNMCLHARSELKEPDLKELSYSLREVLERVMSSEGAELEILIGLSSQICRVIPGDFARELEHGQIKERFVKRLVDELNANWEPSADCPGIRRVILEQAISLMEYDSRYANCFNGRRMVEALSTVEETATDVENYRLFLGDAGLMEAREPLPRLVARAKQLLAVH
;
A
#
# COMPACT_ATOMS: atom_id res chain seq x y z
N MET A 1 4.83 -28.68 19.50
CA MET A 1 5.01 -27.24 19.25
C MET A 1 5.89 -27.13 18.02
N GLU A 2 5.28 -27.26 16.84
CA GLU A 2 5.95 -27.09 15.56
C GLU A 2 5.25 -25.96 14.82
N ALA A 3 6.06 -25.08 14.27
CA ALA A 3 5.70 -23.75 13.82
C ALA A 3 4.68 -23.81 12.68
N LEU A 4 3.59 -23.07 12.84
CA LEU A 4 2.69 -22.71 11.76
C LEU A 4 3.45 -21.69 10.88
N GLU A 5 4.24 -22.17 9.92
CA GLU A 5 4.78 -21.36 8.84
C GLU A 5 3.61 -20.84 7.99
N SER A 6 3.08 -19.68 8.37
CA SER A 6 2.04 -19.00 7.61
C SER A 6 2.67 -18.43 6.33
N ARG A 7 2.61 -19.28 5.30
CA ARG A 7 2.93 -19.06 3.90
C ARG A 7 2.35 -17.73 3.39
N ASN A 8 3.22 -16.86 2.87
CA ASN A 8 2.86 -15.58 2.28
C ASN A 8 2.16 -15.79 0.91
N MET A 9 0.86 -15.52 0.81
CA MET A 9 0.10 -15.71 -0.44
C MET A 9 0.74 -15.04 -1.66
N CYS A 10 1.31 -13.84 -1.55
CA CYS A 10 1.93 -13.15 -2.69
C CYS A 10 3.36 -13.60 -2.98
N LEU A 11 4.18 -13.90 -1.95
CA LEU A 11 5.52 -14.45 -2.17
C LEU A 11 5.47 -15.89 -2.71
N HIS A 12 4.44 -16.67 -2.37
CA HIS A 12 4.18 -17.97 -3.00
C HIS A 12 3.57 -17.82 -4.40
N ALA A 13 2.66 -16.87 -4.61
CA ALA A 13 2.12 -16.60 -5.94
C ALA A 13 3.24 -16.27 -6.92
N ARG A 14 4.24 -15.45 -6.55
CA ARG A 14 5.37 -15.17 -7.46
C ARG A 14 6.12 -16.42 -7.93
N SER A 15 6.24 -17.47 -7.11
CA SER A 15 6.83 -18.75 -7.55
C SER A 15 5.90 -19.60 -8.42
N GLU A 16 4.60 -19.32 -8.42
CA GLU A 16 3.58 -20.00 -9.22
C GLU A 16 3.16 -19.22 -10.48
N LEU A 17 3.38 -17.90 -10.50
CA LEU A 17 3.11 -17.01 -11.63
C LEU A 17 4.09 -17.30 -12.76
N LYS A 18 3.55 -17.60 -13.93
CA LYS A 18 4.30 -17.79 -15.16
C LYS A 18 4.44 -16.46 -15.88
N GLU A 19 5.36 -16.39 -16.84
CA GLU A 19 5.55 -15.21 -17.72
C GLU A 19 4.25 -14.64 -18.32
N PRO A 20 3.26 -15.45 -18.78
CA PRO A 20 1.98 -14.93 -19.24
C PRO A 20 1.19 -14.17 -18.16
N ASP A 21 1.22 -14.65 -16.92
CA ASP A 21 0.48 -14.06 -15.80
C ASP A 21 1.09 -12.71 -15.40
N LEU A 22 2.43 -12.62 -15.41
CA LEU A 22 3.15 -11.35 -15.18
C LEU A 22 2.85 -10.32 -16.27
N LYS A 23 2.73 -10.78 -17.52
CA LYS A 23 2.40 -9.93 -18.66
C LYS A 23 0.96 -9.40 -18.58
N GLU A 24 0.02 -10.24 -18.18
CA GLU A 24 -1.37 -9.84 -17.94
C GLU A 24 -1.46 -8.79 -16.82
N LEU A 25 -0.77 -9.01 -15.70
CA LEU A 25 -0.67 -8.03 -14.61
C LEU A 25 -0.10 -6.69 -15.09
N SER A 26 0.94 -6.71 -15.93
CA SER A 26 1.49 -5.49 -16.52
C SER A 26 0.49 -4.77 -17.43
N TYR A 27 -0.39 -5.48 -18.13
CA TYR A 27 -1.42 -4.85 -18.97
C TYR A 27 -2.53 -4.21 -18.14
N SER A 28 -2.95 -4.85 -17.04
CA SER A 28 -3.98 -4.32 -16.14
C SER A 28 -3.48 -3.18 -15.25
N LEU A 29 -2.16 -3.03 -15.08
CA LEU A 29 -1.58 -2.06 -14.16
C LEU A 29 -2.03 -0.61 -14.43
N ARG A 30 -2.08 -0.20 -15.69
CA ARG A 30 -2.55 1.15 -16.04
C ARG A 30 -3.97 1.39 -15.56
N GLU A 31 -4.88 0.45 -15.84
CA GLU A 31 -6.28 0.55 -15.43
C GLU A 31 -6.41 0.61 -13.91
N VAL A 32 -5.64 -0.20 -13.18
CA VAL A 32 -5.61 -0.16 -11.71
C VAL A 32 -5.17 1.22 -11.22
N LEU A 33 -4.07 1.76 -11.76
CA LEU A 33 -3.56 3.07 -11.36
C LEU A 33 -4.54 4.20 -11.70
N GLU A 34 -5.19 4.15 -12.86
CA GLU A 34 -6.21 5.13 -13.24
C GLU A 34 -7.42 5.08 -12.30
N ARG A 35 -7.89 3.87 -11.93
CA ARG A 35 -8.99 3.71 -10.98
C ARG A 35 -8.63 4.19 -9.58
N VAL A 36 -7.40 3.97 -9.11
CA VAL A 36 -6.91 4.56 -7.84
C VAL A 36 -7.04 6.08 -7.83
N MET A 37 -6.93 6.74 -8.99
CA MET A 37 -7.06 8.20 -9.07
C MET A 37 -8.51 8.70 -9.01
N SER A 38 -9.51 7.83 -9.23
CA SER A 38 -10.93 8.23 -9.38
C SER A 38 -11.89 7.58 -8.39
N SER A 39 -11.50 6.47 -7.76
CA SER A 39 -12.33 5.73 -6.80
C SER A 39 -12.20 6.31 -5.39
N GLU A 40 -13.17 6.01 -4.53
CA GLU A 40 -13.24 6.48 -3.14
C GLU A 40 -13.60 5.33 -2.18
N GLY A 41 -13.40 5.52 -0.87
CA GLY A 41 -13.86 4.59 0.17
C GLY A 41 -13.34 3.15 0.01
N ALA A 42 -14.22 2.17 0.22
CA ALA A 42 -13.88 0.75 0.16
C ALA A 42 -13.31 0.31 -1.20
N GLU A 43 -13.79 0.89 -2.31
CA GLU A 43 -13.25 0.56 -3.64
C GLU A 43 -11.79 1.03 -3.76
N LEU A 44 -11.50 2.23 -3.29
CA LEU A 44 -10.14 2.78 -3.27
C LEU A 44 -9.20 1.95 -2.40
N GLU A 45 -9.66 1.52 -1.21
CA GLU A 45 -8.89 0.62 -0.34
C GLU A 45 -8.48 -0.67 -1.09
N ILE A 46 -9.45 -1.32 -1.75
CA ILE A 46 -9.19 -2.55 -2.51
C ILE A 46 -8.18 -2.29 -3.64
N LEU A 47 -8.35 -1.20 -4.38
CA LEU A 47 -7.48 -0.84 -5.50
C LEU A 47 -6.05 -0.50 -5.06
N ILE A 48 -5.87 0.23 -3.95
CA ILE A 48 -4.54 0.50 -3.39
C ILE A 48 -3.92 -0.80 -2.88
N GLY A 49 -4.70 -1.67 -2.24
CA GLY A 49 -4.24 -3.00 -1.81
C GLY A 49 -3.75 -3.86 -2.97
N LEU A 50 -4.50 -3.90 -4.08
CA LEU A 50 -4.10 -4.57 -5.32
C LEU A 50 -2.84 -3.94 -5.93
N SER A 51 -2.82 -2.61 -6.04
CA SER A 51 -1.68 -1.85 -6.57
C SER A 51 -0.40 -2.14 -5.79
N SER A 52 -0.49 -2.22 -4.45
CA SER A 52 0.63 -2.55 -3.57
C SER A 52 1.15 -3.96 -3.83
N GLN A 53 0.26 -4.93 -4.04
CA GLN A 53 0.64 -6.29 -4.41
C GLN A 53 1.33 -6.34 -5.78
N ILE A 54 0.79 -5.65 -6.79
CA ILE A 54 1.42 -5.57 -8.12
C ILE A 54 2.80 -4.92 -8.03
N CYS A 55 2.94 -3.84 -7.26
CA CYS A 55 4.20 -3.16 -7.00
C CYS A 55 5.24 -4.12 -6.38
N ARG A 56 4.84 -5.02 -5.47
CA ARG A 56 5.74 -6.03 -4.89
C ARG A 56 6.12 -7.15 -5.87
N VAL A 57 5.22 -7.53 -6.79
CA VAL A 57 5.42 -8.65 -7.72
C VAL A 57 6.24 -8.23 -8.94
N ILE A 58 5.92 -7.09 -9.56
CA ILE A 58 6.56 -6.55 -10.77
C ILE A 58 7.03 -5.09 -10.57
N PRO A 59 7.89 -4.80 -9.57
CA PRO A 59 8.24 -3.42 -9.21
C PRO A 59 8.86 -2.61 -10.36
N GLY A 60 9.61 -3.26 -11.26
CA GLY A 60 10.21 -2.61 -12.43
C GLY A 60 9.18 -2.13 -13.45
N ASP A 61 8.18 -2.93 -13.76
CA ASP A 61 7.09 -2.56 -14.65
C ASP A 61 6.20 -1.49 -14.01
N PHE A 62 5.99 -1.59 -12.68
CA PHE A 62 5.27 -0.59 -11.90
C PHE A 62 5.94 0.79 -11.94
N ALA A 63 7.24 0.85 -11.64
CA ALA A 63 7.98 2.10 -11.71
C ALA A 63 8.00 2.67 -13.13
N ARG A 64 8.17 1.81 -14.14
CA ARG A 64 8.12 2.22 -15.56
C ARG A 64 6.77 2.83 -15.91
N GLU A 65 5.66 2.24 -15.48
CA GLU A 65 4.33 2.77 -15.76
C GLU A 65 4.09 4.11 -15.03
N LEU A 66 4.56 4.25 -13.79
CA LEU A 66 4.47 5.52 -13.06
C LEU A 66 5.20 6.68 -13.77
N GLU A 67 6.39 6.41 -14.30
CA GLU A 67 7.22 7.40 -15.00
C GLU A 67 6.69 7.68 -16.41
N HIS A 68 6.43 6.65 -17.23
CA HIS A 68 5.92 6.82 -18.59
C HIS A 68 4.53 7.44 -18.63
N GLY A 69 3.66 7.06 -17.69
CA GLY A 69 2.32 7.64 -17.56
C GLY A 69 2.33 9.07 -17.01
N GLN A 70 3.49 9.58 -16.57
CA GLN A 70 3.60 10.87 -15.87
C GLN A 70 2.59 10.99 -14.72
N ILE A 71 2.29 9.86 -14.07
CA ILE A 71 1.32 9.76 -12.97
C ILE A 71 1.99 9.70 -11.61
N LYS A 72 3.30 9.44 -11.54
CA LYS A 72 4.07 9.33 -10.29
C LYS A 72 3.69 10.40 -9.26
N GLU A 73 3.79 11.68 -9.62
CA GLU A 73 3.50 12.79 -8.71
C GLU A 73 2.05 12.81 -8.25
N ARG A 74 1.11 12.52 -9.15
CA ARG A 74 -0.33 12.48 -8.84
C ARG A 74 -0.67 11.28 -7.95
N PHE A 75 -0.06 10.12 -8.21
CA PHE A 75 -0.24 8.90 -7.44
C PHE A 75 0.29 9.07 -6.00
N VAL A 76 1.53 9.57 -5.84
CA VAL A 76 2.08 9.86 -4.51
C VAL A 76 1.23 10.90 -3.80
N LYS A 77 0.77 11.96 -4.50
CA LYS A 77 -0.14 12.94 -3.91
C LYS A 77 -1.42 12.28 -3.41
N ARG A 78 -2.06 11.45 -4.23
CA ARG A 78 -3.30 10.76 -3.89
C ARG A 78 -3.14 9.95 -2.61
N LEU A 79 -2.08 9.15 -2.50
CA LEU A 79 -1.80 8.36 -1.29
C LEU A 79 -1.69 9.23 -0.02
N VAL A 80 -0.98 10.36 -0.10
CA VAL A 80 -0.81 11.27 1.05
C VAL A 80 -2.10 12.00 1.38
N ASP A 81 -2.85 12.45 0.37
CA ASP A 81 -4.13 13.12 0.56
C ASP A 81 -5.14 12.17 1.25
N GLU A 82 -5.22 10.92 0.80
CA GLU A 82 -6.08 9.91 1.40
C GLU A 82 -5.69 9.57 2.83
N LEU A 83 -4.38 9.51 3.13
CA LEU A 83 -3.93 9.27 4.49
C LEU A 83 -4.36 10.40 5.45
N ASN A 84 -4.35 11.65 4.96
CA ASN A 84 -4.81 12.82 5.72
C ASN A 84 -6.34 12.90 5.80
N ALA A 85 -7.05 12.51 4.75
CA ALA A 85 -8.51 12.46 4.75
C ALA A 85 -9.04 11.41 5.74
N ASN A 86 -8.29 10.31 5.89
CA ASN A 86 -8.57 9.23 6.84
C ASN A 86 -7.75 9.38 8.14
N TRP A 87 -7.58 10.61 8.64
CA TRP A 87 -6.81 10.88 9.86
C TRP A 87 -7.38 10.17 11.11
N GLU A 88 -8.67 9.85 11.12
CA GLU A 88 -9.32 8.98 12.09
C GLU A 88 -9.71 7.65 11.39
N PRO A 89 -9.62 6.48 12.05
CA PRO A 89 -10.04 5.22 11.44
C PRO A 89 -11.51 5.26 11.00
N SER A 90 -11.78 4.79 9.78
CA SER A 90 -13.13 4.72 9.21
C SER A 90 -13.66 3.28 9.24
N ALA A 91 -14.94 3.12 9.59
CA ALA A 91 -15.62 1.83 9.50
C ALA A 91 -15.95 1.43 8.04
N ASP A 92 -16.04 2.39 7.12
CA ASP A 92 -16.39 2.14 5.71
C ASP A 92 -15.19 1.60 4.91
N CYS A 93 -13.97 1.93 5.33
CA CYS A 93 -12.72 1.49 4.72
C CYS A 93 -11.63 1.27 5.78
N PRO A 94 -11.81 0.27 6.67
CA PRO A 94 -10.98 0.09 7.86
C PRO A 94 -9.52 -0.28 7.55
N GLY A 95 -9.22 -0.76 6.33
CA GLY A 95 -7.86 -1.07 5.90
C GLY A 95 -7.18 0.03 5.09
N ILE A 96 -7.84 1.16 4.79
CA ILE A 96 -7.33 2.16 3.84
C ILE A 96 -5.95 2.72 4.24
N ARG A 97 -5.77 3.08 5.51
CA ARG A 97 -4.48 3.58 6.02
C ARG A 97 -3.38 2.54 5.88
N ARG A 98 -3.69 1.28 6.21
CA ARG A 98 -2.74 0.15 6.08
C ARG A 98 -2.29 -0.02 4.63
N VAL A 99 -3.22 -0.11 3.68
CA VAL A 99 -2.86 -0.35 2.28
C VAL A 99 -2.07 0.82 1.69
N ILE A 100 -2.35 2.06 2.10
CA ILE A 100 -1.54 3.24 1.75
C ILE A 100 -0.11 3.12 2.26
N LEU A 101 0.06 2.76 3.55
CA LEU A 101 1.38 2.58 4.15
C LEU A 101 2.15 1.45 3.43
N GLU A 102 1.50 0.33 3.15
CA GLU A 102 2.08 -0.78 2.42
C GLU A 102 2.51 -0.40 1.00
N GLN A 103 1.70 0.39 0.30
CA GLN A 103 2.04 0.91 -1.04
C GLN A 103 3.23 1.86 -0.99
N ALA A 104 3.27 2.79 -0.03
CA ALA A 104 4.36 3.75 0.13
C ALA A 104 5.68 3.05 0.48
N ILE A 105 5.64 2.08 1.41
CA ILE A 105 6.80 1.25 1.77
C ILE A 105 7.30 0.49 0.54
N SER A 106 6.41 -0.15 -0.23
CA SER A 106 6.81 -0.95 -1.40
C SER A 106 7.53 -0.09 -2.46
N LEU A 107 7.09 1.16 -2.67
CA LEU A 107 7.78 2.11 -3.55
C LEU A 107 9.16 2.50 -3.02
N MET A 108 9.25 2.89 -1.75
CA MET A 108 10.51 3.35 -1.13
C MET A 108 11.54 2.22 -0.98
N GLU A 109 11.09 0.98 -0.79
CA GLU A 109 11.96 -0.20 -0.75
C GLU A 109 12.48 -0.58 -2.13
N TYR A 110 11.70 -0.35 -3.18
CA TYR A 110 12.15 -0.55 -4.55
C TYR A 110 13.18 0.52 -4.97
N ASP A 111 12.88 1.79 -4.69
CA ASP A 111 13.76 2.92 -5.04
C ASP A 111 13.65 4.03 -3.98
N SER A 112 14.77 4.30 -3.30
CA SER A 112 14.83 5.30 -2.23
C SER A 112 14.48 6.71 -2.71
N ARG A 113 14.55 7.01 -4.02
CA ARG A 113 14.16 8.32 -4.57
C ARG A 113 12.68 8.64 -4.34
N TYR A 114 11.82 7.62 -4.16
CA TYR A 114 10.42 7.85 -3.79
C TYR A 114 10.27 8.52 -2.42
N ALA A 115 11.24 8.35 -1.50
CA ALA A 115 11.23 9.03 -0.21
C ALA A 115 11.19 10.56 -0.38
N ASN A 116 11.88 11.11 -1.38
CA ASN A 116 11.86 12.54 -1.68
C ASN A 116 10.46 13.01 -2.14
N CYS A 117 9.77 12.21 -2.95
CA CYS A 117 8.40 12.53 -3.40
C CYS A 117 7.42 12.56 -2.21
N PHE A 118 7.54 11.62 -1.27
CA PHE A 118 6.71 11.58 -0.06
C PHE A 118 7.07 12.69 0.94
N ASN A 119 8.36 12.92 1.18
CA ASN A 119 8.84 14.00 2.07
C ASN A 119 8.39 15.38 1.55
N GLY A 120 8.49 15.63 0.24
CA GLY A 120 7.99 16.86 -0.39
C GLY A 120 6.49 17.10 -0.21
N ARG A 121 5.75 16.10 0.29
CA ARG A 121 4.31 16.14 0.54
C ARG A 121 3.95 15.99 2.02
N ARG A 122 4.92 16.09 2.93
CA ARG A 122 4.69 16.04 4.39
C ARG A 122 4.15 14.69 4.88
N MET A 123 4.62 13.60 4.27
CA MET A 123 4.24 12.24 4.65
C MET A 123 4.60 11.91 6.11
N VAL A 124 5.70 12.46 6.64
CA VAL A 124 6.12 12.22 8.03
C VAL A 124 5.06 12.71 9.02
N GLU A 125 4.47 13.87 8.78
CA GLU A 125 3.39 14.42 9.60
C GLU A 125 2.12 13.58 9.51
N ALA A 126 1.73 13.17 8.29
CA ALA A 126 0.60 12.27 8.11
C ALA A 126 0.80 10.94 8.87
N LEU A 127 2.01 10.37 8.81
CA LEU A 127 2.37 9.15 9.56
C LEU A 127 2.31 9.33 11.08
N SER A 128 2.68 10.51 11.61
CA SER A 128 2.55 10.80 13.04
C SER A 128 1.09 10.86 13.48
N THR A 129 0.21 11.46 12.66
CA THR A 129 -1.23 11.43 12.94
C THR A 129 -1.79 10.01 12.97
N VAL A 130 -1.36 9.15 12.04
CA VAL A 130 -1.75 7.73 12.04
C VAL A 130 -1.23 7.01 13.28
N GLU A 131 -0.01 7.28 13.71
CA GLU A 131 0.57 6.69 14.94
C GLU A 131 -0.26 7.03 16.18
N GLU A 132 -0.71 8.28 16.30
CA GLU A 132 -1.48 8.79 17.44
C GLU A 132 -2.93 8.29 17.46
N THR A 133 -3.50 7.98 16.29
CA THR A 133 -4.93 7.64 16.12
C THR A 133 -5.16 6.18 15.71
N ALA A 134 -4.11 5.35 15.69
CA ALA A 134 -4.21 3.95 15.32
C ALA A 134 -5.08 3.17 16.31
N THR A 135 -5.90 2.27 15.78
CA THR A 135 -6.73 1.35 16.56
C THR A 135 -6.42 -0.10 16.23
N ASP A 136 -6.81 -1.02 17.12
CA ASP A 136 -6.58 -2.46 16.91
C ASP A 136 -7.34 -3.03 15.71
N VAL A 137 -8.43 -2.39 15.29
CA VAL A 137 -9.21 -2.78 14.09
C VAL A 137 -8.35 -2.75 12.84
N GLU A 138 -7.38 -1.83 12.77
CA GLU A 138 -6.49 -1.69 11.62
C GLU A 138 -5.37 -2.73 11.60
N ASN A 139 -5.31 -3.61 12.61
CA ASN A 139 -4.49 -4.81 12.58
C ASN A 139 -5.11 -5.94 11.77
N TYR A 140 -6.35 -5.81 11.29
CA TYR A 140 -6.97 -6.76 10.37
C TYR A 140 -6.71 -6.38 8.90
N ARG A 141 -6.66 -7.39 8.03
CA ARG A 141 -6.48 -7.26 6.57
C ARG A 141 -7.66 -7.75 5.75
N LEU A 142 -8.62 -8.41 6.39
CA LEU A 142 -9.84 -8.90 5.76
C LEU A 142 -11.01 -8.62 6.70
N PHE A 143 -12.08 -8.08 6.14
CA PHE A 143 -13.28 -7.67 6.87
C PHE A 143 -14.53 -8.28 6.25
N LEU A 144 -15.53 -8.54 7.07
CA LEU A 144 -16.92 -8.82 6.67
C LEU A 144 -17.82 -7.82 7.38
N GLY A 145 -18.15 -6.73 6.70
CA GLY A 145 -18.73 -5.56 7.38
C GLY A 145 -17.71 -4.93 8.31
N ASP A 146 -18.07 -4.73 9.57
CA ASP A 146 -17.20 -4.21 10.64
C ASP A 146 -16.39 -5.29 11.37
N ALA A 147 -16.63 -6.57 11.05
CA ALA A 147 -15.94 -7.69 11.69
C ALA A 147 -14.60 -8.00 11.00
N GLY A 148 -13.50 -7.84 11.73
CA GLY A 148 -12.17 -8.30 11.32
C GLY A 148 -12.08 -9.83 11.28
N LEU A 149 -11.81 -10.40 10.11
CA LEU A 149 -11.76 -11.85 9.89
C LEU A 149 -10.33 -12.41 9.92
N MET A 150 -9.35 -11.60 9.53
CA MET A 150 -7.97 -12.05 9.43
C MET A 150 -7.00 -10.95 9.83
N GLU A 151 -6.21 -11.21 10.86
CA GLU A 151 -5.14 -10.30 11.27
C GLU A 151 -4.05 -10.22 10.19
N ALA A 152 -3.53 -9.01 10.03
CA ALA A 152 -2.32 -8.74 9.29
C ALA A 152 -1.12 -9.24 10.09
N ARG A 153 -0.11 -9.74 9.40
CA ARG A 153 1.12 -10.23 10.04
C ARG A 153 1.90 -9.11 10.76
N GLU A 154 1.86 -7.92 10.19
CA GLU A 154 2.56 -6.74 10.70
C GLU A 154 1.51 -5.76 11.26
N PRO A 155 1.55 -5.41 12.55
CA PRO A 155 0.61 -4.44 13.12
C PRO A 155 0.85 -3.05 12.53
N LEU A 156 -0.18 -2.20 12.47
CA LEU A 156 -0.10 -0.89 11.81
C LEU A 156 1.05 -0.01 12.35
N PRO A 157 1.31 0.07 13.68
CA PRO A 157 2.44 0.86 14.21
C PRO A 157 3.81 0.42 13.66
N ARG A 158 3.99 -0.86 13.31
CA ARG A 158 5.25 -1.31 12.69
C ARG A 158 5.39 -0.84 11.25
N LEU A 159 4.30 -0.78 10.50
CA LEU A 159 4.31 -0.16 9.17
C LEU A 159 4.64 1.34 9.27
N VAL A 160 4.07 2.05 10.25
CA VAL A 160 4.39 3.47 10.50
C VAL A 160 5.88 3.65 10.77
N ALA A 161 6.45 2.87 11.70
CA ALA A 161 7.87 2.93 12.03
C ALA A 161 8.76 2.65 10.82
N ARG A 162 8.41 1.64 10.01
CA ARG A 162 9.14 1.30 8.79
C ARG A 162 9.08 2.42 7.75
N ALA A 163 7.91 3.01 7.53
CA ALA A 163 7.74 4.12 6.61
C ALA A 163 8.56 5.34 7.05
N LYS A 164 8.53 5.71 8.34
CA LYS A 164 9.35 6.79 8.89
C LYS A 164 10.85 6.52 8.74
N GLN A 165 11.29 5.27 8.95
CA GLN A 165 12.68 4.87 8.73
C GLN A 165 13.11 5.08 7.27
N LEU A 166 12.29 4.67 6.31
CA LEU A 166 12.58 4.81 4.88
C LEU A 166 12.63 6.29 4.44
N LEU A 167 11.78 7.14 5.03
CA LEU A 167 11.77 8.58 4.77
C LEU A 167 12.99 9.33 5.31
N ALA A 168 13.69 8.75 6.28
CA ALA A 168 14.89 9.33 6.89
C ALA A 168 16.19 9.00 6.12
N VAL A 169 16.13 8.16 5.09
CA VAL A 169 17.28 7.81 4.26
C VAL A 169 17.49 8.89 3.19
N HIS A 170 18.64 9.58 3.25
CA HIS A 170 19.05 10.63 2.31
C HIS A 170 19.90 10.07 1.15
#